data_AF-A0A3C1SR54-F1
#
_entry.id   AF-A0A3C1SR54-F1
#
_cell.length_a   1.000
_cell.length_b   1.000
_cell.length_c   1.000
_cell.angle_alpha   90.00
_cell.angle_beta   90.00
_cell.angle_gamma   90.00
#
_symmetry.space_group_name_H-M   'P 1'
#
loop_
_entity.id
_entity.type
_entity.pdbx_description
1 polymer ?
#
loop_
_entity_poly.entity_id
_entity_poly.type
_entity_poly.pdbx_seq_one_letter_code
_entity_poly.pdbx_strand_id
1 'polypeptide(L)'
;QRSGITMGPTRVMRLEHQQMRETLAEMQGTLAGGDLEEFLGQAETLLILMQQHNIKEEQMLYPMCDRVLGPAAGAVIDAMQAISTDRPA
;
A
#
# COMPACT_ATOMS: atom_id res chain seq x y z
N GLN A 1 21.26 -4.85 13.08
CA GLN A 1 20.08 -5.73 13.15
C GLN A 1 18.92 -4.99 12.50
N ARG A 2 18.53 -5.37 11.27
CA ARG A 2 17.36 -4.79 10.58
C ARG A 2 16.14 -5.46 11.17
N SER A 3 15.52 -4.83 12.16
CA SER A 3 14.36 -5.44 12.82
C SER A 3 13.21 -5.50 11.82
N GLY A 4 13.00 -6.69 11.24
CA GLY A 4 11.72 -7.09 10.71
C GLY A 4 10.77 -7.24 11.91
N ILE A 5 10.28 -6.11 12.43
CA ILE A 5 9.29 -6.11 13.51
C ILE A 5 8.04 -6.77 12.93
N THR A 6 7.87 -8.05 13.21
CA THR A 6 6.77 -8.91 12.74
C THR A 6 5.41 -8.50 13.31
N MET A 7 5.37 -7.56 14.26
CA MET A 7 4.15 -6.93 14.79
C MET A 7 4.23 -5.40 14.76
N GLY A 8 5.00 -4.83 13.81
CA GLY A 8 5.23 -3.39 13.71
C GLY A 8 4.32 -2.69 12.70
N PRO A 9 4.39 -1.35 12.62
CA PRO A 9 3.61 -0.54 11.68
C PRO A 9 3.66 -1.03 10.23
N THR A 10 4.78 -1.62 9.79
CA THR A 10 4.91 -2.19 8.44
C THR A 10 4.06 -3.44 8.20
N ARG A 11 3.66 -4.19 9.24
CA ARG A 11 2.72 -5.33 9.09
C ARG A 11 1.30 -4.82 8.84
N VAL A 12 0.89 -3.77 9.54
CA VAL A 12 -0.43 -3.14 9.33
C VAL A 12 -0.54 -2.65 7.88
N MET A 13 0.49 -1.96 7.36
CA MET A 13 0.50 -1.50 5.97
C MET A 13 0.37 -2.66 4.96
N ARG A 14 1.05 -3.78 5.17
CA ARG A 14 0.94 -4.96 4.28
C ARG A 14 -0.46 -5.58 4.30
N LEU A 15 -1.09 -5.64 5.47
CA LEU A 15 -2.46 -6.12 5.61
C LEU A 15 -3.44 -5.21 4.87
N GLU A 16 -3.29 -3.89 5.02
CA GLU A 16 -4.16 -2.94 4.31
C GLU A 16 -3.96 -2.98 2.80
N HIS A 17 -2.72 -3.11 2.33
CA HIS A 17 -2.47 -3.32 0.90
C HIS A 17 -3.11 -4.63 0.41
N GLN A 18 -3.18 -5.67 1.22
CA GLN A 18 -3.89 -6.90 0.87
C GLN A 18 -5.40 -6.65 0.77
N GLN A 19 -5.99 -5.96 1.76
CA GLN A 19 -7.40 -5.58 1.73
C GLN A 19 -7.75 -4.73 0.51
N MET A 20 -6.92 -3.73 0.16
CA MET A 20 -7.10 -2.93 -1.06
C MET A 20 -7.07 -3.78 -2.33
N ARG A 21 -6.16 -4.76 -2.41
CA ARG A 21 -6.09 -5.68 -3.57
C ARG A 21 -7.32 -6.57 -3.67
N GLU A 22 -7.83 -7.06 -2.54
CA GLU A 22 -9.07 -7.85 -2.47
C GLU A 22 -10.27 -7.02 -2.91
N THR A 23 -10.44 -5.81 -2.38
CA THR A 23 -11.50 -4.88 -2.82
C THR A 23 -11.41 -4.56 -4.31
N LEU A 24 -10.21 -4.33 -4.85
CA LEU A 24 -10.03 -4.12 -6.29
C LEU A 24 -10.45 -5.34 -7.13
N ALA A 25 -10.19 -6.56 -6.65
CA ALA A 25 -10.61 -7.78 -7.34
C ALA A 25 -12.14 -7.96 -7.30
N GLU A 26 -12.77 -7.63 -6.17
CA GLU A 26 -14.23 -7.60 -6.03
C GLU A 26 -14.87 -6.59 -6.98
N MET A 27 -14.32 -5.37 -7.05
CA MET A 27 -14.73 -4.33 -8.00
C MET A 27 -14.63 -4.77 -9.47
N GLN A 28 -13.60 -5.53 -9.83
CA GLN A 28 -13.49 -6.09 -11.18
C GLN A 28 -14.62 -7.08 -11.47
N GLY A 29 -14.98 -7.91 -10.49
CA GLY A 29 -16.08 -8.87 -10.61
C GLY A 29 -17.44 -8.19 -10.75
N THR A 30 -17.73 -7.18 -9.92
CA THR A 30 -19.00 -6.43 -9.96
C THR A 30 -19.15 -5.62 -11.23
N LEU A 31 -18.07 -4.99 -11.69
CA LEU A 31 -18.03 -4.29 -12.97
C LEU A 31 -18.30 -5.25 -14.15
N ALA A 32 -17.69 -6.44 -14.16
CA ALA A 32 -17.93 -7.45 -15.19
C ALA A 32 -19.38 -8.00 -15.14
N GLY A 33 -19.99 -8.06 -13.96
CA GLY A 33 -21.38 -8.44 -13.75
C GLY A 33 -22.40 -7.35 -14.11
N GLY A 34 -21.95 -6.11 -14.34
CA GLY A 34 -22.81 -4.97 -14.65
C GLY A 34 -23.55 -4.37 -13.45
N ASP A 35 -23.20 -4.76 -12.23
CA ASP A 35 -23.78 -4.21 -11.00
C ASP A 35 -23.05 -2.91 -10.61
N LEU A 36 -23.52 -1.81 -11.17
CA LEU A 36 -22.91 -0.49 -10.97
C LEU A 36 -23.16 0.08 -9.57
N GLU A 37 -24.25 -0.31 -8.90
CA GLU A 37 -24.55 0.16 -7.55
C GLU A 37 -23.57 -0.43 -6.55
N GLU A 38 -23.37 -1.75 -6.60
CA GLU A 38 -22.38 -2.43 -5.76
C GLU A 38 -20.95 -1.95 -6.09
N PHE A 39 -20.61 -1.77 -7.37
CA PHE A 39 -19.31 -1.23 -7.76
C PHE A 39 -19.03 0.14 -7.13
N LEU A 40 -20.02 1.04 -7.10
CA LEU A 40 -19.86 2.37 -6.48
C LEU A 40 -19.69 2.28 -4.96
N GLY A 41 -20.41 1.38 -4.29
CA GLY A 41 -20.23 1.12 -2.85
C GLY A 41 -18.83 0.58 -2.52
N GLN A 42 -18.31 -0.32 -3.35
CA GLN A 42 -16.94 -0.83 -3.22
C GLN A 42 -15.89 0.25 -3.50
N ALA A 43 -16.13 1.13 -4.47
CA ALA A 43 -15.27 2.28 -4.75
C ALA A 43 -15.20 3.26 -3.56
N GLU A 44 -16.31 3.52 -2.89
CA GLU A 44 -16.35 4.33 -1.67
C GLU A 44 -15.58 3.66 -0.52
N THR A 45 -15.75 2.35 -0.35
CA THR A 45 -14.99 1.55 0.62
C THR A 45 -13.49 1.66 0.37
N LEU A 46 -13.05 1.50 -0.88
CA LEU A 46 -11.64 1.62 -1.27
C LEU A 46 -11.12 3.05 -1.00
N LEU A 47 -11.90 4.08 -1.33
CA LEU A 47 -11.54 5.47 -1.07
C LEU A 47 -11.28 5.72 0.41
N ILE A 48 -12.17 5.28 1.29
CA ILE A 48 -12.03 5.45 2.74
C ILE A 48 -10.79 4.69 3.25
N LEU A 49 -10.61 3.45 2.80
CA LEU A 49 -9.45 2.63 3.16
C LEU A 49 -8.13 3.31 2.74
N MET A 50 -8.06 3.84 1.51
CA MET A 50 -6.90 4.58 1.01
C MET A 50 -6.64 5.85 1.82
N GLN A 51 -7.67 6.62 2.17
CA GLN A 51 -7.50 7.82 3.01
C GLN A 51 -6.91 7.46 4.37
N GLN A 52 -7.43 6.43 5.04
CA GLN A 52 -6.93 5.98 6.34
C GLN A 52 -5.50 5.43 6.24
N HIS A 53 -5.20 4.72 5.16
CA HIS A 53 -3.87 4.21 4.88
C HIS A 53 -2.85 5.34 4.69
N ASN A 54 -3.17 6.31 3.84
CA ASN A 54 -2.29 7.45 3.54
C ASN A 54 -1.97 8.25 4.80
N ILE A 55 -2.95 8.47 5.68
CA ILE A 55 -2.72 9.15 6.98
C ILE A 55 -1.67 8.41 7.80
N LYS A 56 -1.68 7.07 7.81
CA LYS A 56 -0.69 6.27 8.54
C LYS A 56 0.69 6.31 7.89
N GLU A 57 0.76 6.35 6.57
CA GLU A 57 2.05 6.53 5.89
C GLU A 57 2.67 7.88 6.25
N GLU A 58 1.90 8.96 6.10
CA GLU A 58 2.35 10.33 6.36
C GLU A 58 2.71 10.58 7.82
N GLN A 59 1.85 10.15 8.75
CA GLN A 59 2.03 10.48 10.17
C GLN A 59 2.96 9.50 10.91
N MET A 60 3.10 8.27 10.43
CA MET A 60 3.83 7.22 11.13
C MET A 60 4.96 6.62 10.30
N LEU A 61 4.66 6.12 9.10
CA LEU A 61 5.62 5.31 8.35
C LEU A 61 6.79 6.14 7.80
N TYR A 62 6.52 7.28 7.15
CA TYR A 62 7.58 8.13 6.61
C TYR A 62 8.50 8.68 7.71
N PRO A 63 7.99 9.24 8.83
CA PRO A 63 8.86 9.64 9.94
C PRO A 63 9.67 8.49 10.54
N MET A 64 9.12 7.27 10.57
CA MET A 64 9.88 6.09 11.01
C MET A 64 10.98 5.71 10.01
N CYS A 65 10.69 5.75 8.71
CA CYS A 65 11.66 5.49 7.66
C CYS A 65 12.82 6.49 7.73
N ASP A 66 12.55 7.78 7.90
CA ASP A 66 13.59 8.81 8.04
C ASP A 66 14.54 8.52 9.20
N ARG A 67 13.99 8.15 10.36
CA ARG A 67 14.77 7.81 11.56
C ARG A 67 15.57 6.52 11.42
N VAL A 68 14.99 5.50 10.76
CA VAL A 68 15.58 4.16 10.69
C VAL A 68 16.58 4.01 9.54
N LEU A 69 16.30 4.63 8.39
CA LEU A 69 17.12 4.48 7.19
C LEU A 69 18.38 5.34 7.26
N GLY A 70 18.28 6.59 7.71
CA GLY A 70 19.42 7.49 7.84
C GLY A 70 20.34 7.46 6.61
N PRO A 71 21.66 7.16 6.76
CA PRO A 71 22.60 7.08 5.64
C PRO A 71 22.27 6.00 4.59
N ALA A 72 21.48 4.98 4.93
CA ALA A 72 21.12 3.90 4.02
C ALA A 72 19.97 4.30 3.06
N ALA A 73 19.33 5.45 3.23
CA ALA A 73 18.21 5.88 2.41
C ALA A 73 18.56 5.93 0.90
N GLY A 74 19.73 6.49 0.54
CA GLY A 74 20.18 6.56 -0.85
C GLY A 74 20.28 5.19 -1.52
N ALA A 75 20.97 4.25 -0.88
CA ALA A 75 21.12 2.88 -1.40
C ALA A 75 19.77 2.14 -1.53
N VAL A 76 18.80 2.42 -0.67
CA VAL A 76 17.44 1.86 -0.78
C VAL A 76 16.70 2.47 -1.98
N ILE A 77 16.80 3.78 -2.19
CA ILE A 77 16.19 4.47 -3.34
C ILE A 77 16.77 3.94 -4.65
N ASP A 78 18.10 3.80 -4.75
CA ASP A 78 18.76 3.24 -5.92
C ASP A 78 18.25 1.83 -6.25
N ALA A 79 18.10 0.99 -5.21
CA ALA A 79 17.56 -0.35 -5.37
C ALA A 79 16.07 -0.36 -5.82
N MET A 80 15.25 0.57 -5.32
CA MET A 80 13.84 0.69 -5.73
C MET A 80 13.72 1.13 -7.20
N GLN A 81 14.57 2.05 -7.65
CA GLN A 81 14.60 2.50 -9.05
C GLN A 81 14.98 1.37 -10.01
N ALA A 82 15.92 0.50 -9.62
CA ALA A 82 16.28 -0.66 -10.43
C ALA A 82 15.12 -1.66 -10.62
N ILE A 83 14.19 -1.75 -9.66
CA ILE A 83 13.00 -2.63 -9.76
C ILE A 83 11.95 -2.03 -10.70
N SER A 84 11.74 -0.72 -10.67
CA SER A 84 10.71 -0.07 -11.50
C SER A 84 11.07 -0.05 -12.99
N THR A 85 12.36 -0.11 -13.32
CA THR A 85 12.85 -0.19 -14.70
C THR A 85 12.77 -1.57 -15.33
N ASP A 86 12.48 -2.63 -14.56
CA ASP A 86 12.51 -4.03 -15.01
C ASP A 86 11.12 -4.64 -15.25
N ARG A 87 10.06 -3.81 -15.28
CA ARG A 87 8.69 -4.30 -15.53
C ARG A 87 8.48 -4.45 -17.06
N PRO A 88 8.27 -5.66 -17.60
CA PRO A 88 7.94 -5.81 -19.02
C PRO A 88 6.62 -5.08 -19.29
N ALA A 89 6.57 -4.42 -20.44
CA ALA A 89 5.44 -3.62 -20.93
C ALA A 89 4.13 -4.42 -20.99
#